data_AF-A0A5N6DLN0-F1
#
_entry.id   AF-A0A5N6DLN0-F1
#
_cell.length_a   1.000
_cell.length_b   1.000
_cell.length_c   1.000
_cell.angle_alpha   90.00
_cell.angle_beta   90.00
_cell.angle_gamma   90.00
#
_symmetry.space_group_name_H-M   'P 1'
#
loop_
_entity.id
_entity.type
_entity.pdbx_description
1 polymer ?
#
loop_
_entity_poly.entity_id
_entity_poly.type
_entity_poly.pdbx_seq_one_letter_code
_entity_poly.pdbx_strand_id
1 'polypeptide(L)'
;MEKVPGVKLSHFWDDMHAKKKSQIVTQLVMFDKALASNPFPEYGSLYCAEDGPRDDNFVIGPTTNRRYFDDGRGTLTLDRGPCKYTTSGT
;
A
#
# COMPACT_ATOMS: atom_id res chain seq x y z
N MET A 1 -9.33 -12.32 -9.11
CA MET A 1 -9.84 -11.81 -7.82
C MET A 1 -11.12 -12.56 -7.50
N GLU A 2 -11.18 -13.25 -6.35
CA GLU A 2 -12.40 -13.88 -5.88
C GLU A 2 -13.46 -12.83 -5.51
N LYS A 3 -14.73 -13.12 -5.78
CA LYS A 3 -15.83 -12.21 -5.46
C LYS A 3 -16.32 -12.47 -4.05
N VAL A 4 -16.02 -11.56 -3.13
CA VAL A 4 -16.56 -11.62 -1.77
C VAL A 4 -18.05 -11.19 -1.81
N PRO A 5 -18.98 -12.01 -1.29
CA PRO A 5 -20.38 -11.64 -1.18
C PRO A 5 -20.55 -10.51 -0.15
N GLY A 6 -21.36 -9.51 -0.46
CA GLY A 6 -21.62 -8.41 0.46
C GLY A 6 -22.55 -7.34 -0.11
N VAL A 7 -23.03 -6.47 0.77
CA VAL A 7 -23.85 -5.29 0.43
C VAL A 7 -23.12 -4.02 0.86
N LYS A 8 -23.35 -2.92 0.14
CA LYS A 8 -22.72 -1.64 0.46
C LYS A 8 -23.19 -1.14 1.82
N LEU A 9 -22.23 -0.82 2.69
CA LEU A 9 -22.49 -0.31 4.03
C LEU A 9 -23.32 0.99 4.02
N SER A 10 -23.16 1.82 3.00
CA SER A 10 -23.89 3.09 2.86
C SER A 10 -25.40 2.94 2.79
N HIS A 11 -25.93 1.78 2.38
CA HIS A 11 -27.39 1.59 2.25
C HIS A 11 -28.11 1.55 3.59
N PHE A 12 -27.42 1.24 4.68
CA PHE A 12 -28.00 1.07 6.01
C PHE A 12 -27.19 1.78 7.11
N TRP A 13 -26.13 2.50 6.74
CA TRP A 13 -25.28 3.19 7.69
C TRP A 13 -26.07 4.14 8.57
N ASP A 14 -26.87 5.03 7.99
CA ASP A 14 -27.57 6.06 8.76
C ASP A 14 -28.55 5.47 9.77
N ASP A 15 -29.27 4.41 9.38
CA ASP A 15 -30.26 3.72 10.20
C ASP A 15 -29.66 2.78 11.27
N MET A 16 -28.35 2.51 11.24
CA MET A 16 -27.72 1.63 12.23
C MET A 16 -27.57 2.29 13.61
N HIS A 17 -27.84 1.51 14.65
CA HIS A 17 -27.53 1.88 16.02
C HIS A 17 -26.03 2.14 16.23
N ALA A 18 -25.73 3.12 17.09
CA ALA A 18 -24.37 3.56 17.39
C ALA A 18 -23.42 2.42 17.80
N LYS A 19 -23.91 1.42 18.55
CA LYS A 19 -23.12 0.25 18.95
C LYS A 19 -22.61 -0.55 17.74
N LYS A 20 -23.45 -0.79 16.72
CA LYS A 20 -23.03 -1.49 15.50
C LYS A 20 -22.04 -0.67 14.68
N LYS A 21 -22.26 0.66 14.59
CA LYS A 21 -21.31 1.59 13.93
C LYS A 21 -19.94 1.51 14.60
N SER A 22 -19.91 1.59 15.93
CA SER A 22 -18.66 1.48 16.71
C SER A 22 -17.94 0.15 16.49
N GLN A 23 -18.67 -0.96 16.43
CA GLN A 23 -18.08 -2.28 16.12
C GLN A 23 -17.43 -2.32 14.73
N ILE A 24 -18.07 -1.75 13.71
CA ILE A 24 -17.52 -1.70 12.35
C ILE A 24 -16.27 -0.82 12.30
N VAL A 25 -16.31 0.36 12.92
CA VAL A 25 -15.13 1.25 12.99
C VAL A 25 -13.98 0.55 13.73
N THR A 26 -14.29 -0.19 14.81
CA THR A 26 -13.28 -0.97 15.53
C THR A 26 -12.64 -2.03 14.63
N GLN A 27 -13.44 -2.73 13.82
CA GLN A 27 -12.91 -3.70 12.84
C GLN A 27 -12.00 -3.02 11.80
N LEU A 28 -12.37 -1.85 11.30
CA LEU A 28 -11.54 -1.10 10.36
C LEU A 28 -10.18 -0.73 10.97
N VAL A 29 -10.19 -0.22 12.21
CA VAL A 29 -8.96 0.10 12.96
C VAL A 29 -8.10 -1.15 13.19
N MET A 30 -8.72 -2.30 13.42
CA MET A 30 -7.99 -3.57 13.54
C MET A 30 -7.30 -3.96 12.22
N PHE A 31 -7.95 -3.77 11.08
CA PHE A 31 -7.31 -3.99 9.78
C PHE A 31 -6.17 -3.01 9.52
N ASP A 32 -6.37 -1.73 9.79
CA ASP A 32 -5.31 -0.71 9.64
C ASP A 32 -4.11 -1.03 10.54
N LYS A 33 -4.36 -1.43 11.79
CA LYS A 33 -3.31 -1.87 12.71
C LYS A 33 -2.57 -3.09 12.16
N ALA A 34 -3.30 -4.09 11.67
CA ALA A 34 -2.69 -5.30 11.11
C ALA A 34 -1.84 -4.98 9.88
N LEU A 35 -2.29 -4.08 9.00
CA LEU A 35 -1.54 -3.65 7.82
C LEU A 35 -0.27 -2.87 8.22
N ALA A 36 -0.39 -1.94 9.17
CA ALA A 36 0.72 -1.11 9.63
C ALA A 36 1.76 -1.88 10.46
N SER A 37 1.34 -2.95 11.16
CA SER A 37 2.24 -3.73 12.02
C SER A 37 3.11 -4.72 11.24
N ASN A 38 2.82 -4.95 9.95
CA ASN A 38 3.59 -5.85 9.09
C ASN A 38 4.44 -5.01 8.13
N PRO A 39 5.72 -4.74 8.44
CA PRO A 39 6.58 -4.01 7.53
C PRO A 39 6.73 -4.83 6.24
N PHE A 40 6.38 -4.23 5.11
CA PHE A 40 6.69 -4.80 3.82
C PHE A 40 8.20 -4.71 3.58
N PRO A 41 8.86 -5.77 3.09
CA PRO A 41 10.28 -5.73 2.80
C PRO A 41 10.59 -4.68 1.72
N GLU A 42 9.70 -4.51 0.75
CA GLU A 42 9.82 -3.54 -0.34
C GLU A 42 8.44 -2.99 -0.71
N TYR A 43 8.39 -1.75 -1.23
CA TYR A 43 7.19 -1.17 -1.81
C TYR A 43 7.54 -0.41 -3.09
N GLY A 44 6.69 -0.53 -4.12
CA GLY A 44 6.94 0.14 -5.39
C GLY A 44 6.18 -0.49 -6.55
N SER A 45 6.65 -0.23 -7.76
CA SER A 45 5.99 -0.75 -8.97
C SER A 45 6.47 -2.17 -9.27
N LEU A 46 5.60 -3.03 -9.81
CA LEU A 46 5.96 -4.40 -10.20
C LEU A 46 6.63 -4.38 -11.58
N TYR A 47 7.86 -4.90 -11.70
CA TYR A 47 8.61 -5.02 -12.95
C TYR A 47 8.87 -6.49 -13.29
N CYS A 48 8.88 -6.80 -14.58
CA CYS A 48 9.38 -8.09 -15.06
C CYS A 48 10.90 -7.99 -15.19
N ALA A 49 11.65 -8.85 -14.48
CA ALA A 49 13.10 -8.92 -14.62
C ALA A 49 13.44 -9.53 -15.98
N GLU A 50 14.26 -8.83 -16.76
CA GLU A 50 14.50 -9.15 -18.19
C GLU A 50 15.15 -10.52 -18.43
N ASP A 51 15.74 -11.16 -17.41
CA ASP A 51 16.55 -12.39 -17.55
C ASP A 51 16.05 -13.63 -16.77
N GLY A 52 14.75 -13.75 -16.48
CA GLY A 52 14.20 -14.95 -15.84
C GLY A 52 13.17 -15.72 -16.65
N PRO A 53 12.87 -16.99 -16.29
CA PRO A 53 11.73 -17.70 -16.84
C PRO A 53 10.47 -16.84 -16.65
N ARG A 54 9.75 -16.62 -17.75
CA ARG A 54 8.70 -15.60 -17.96
C ARG A 54 7.55 -15.58 -16.94
N ASP A 55 7.49 -16.58 -16.06
CA ASP A 55 6.33 -16.82 -15.20
C ASP A 55 6.59 -16.47 -13.71
N ASP A 56 7.85 -16.32 -13.27
CA ASP A 56 8.18 -16.12 -11.84
C ASP A 56 9.12 -14.94 -11.53
N ASN A 57 9.62 -14.22 -12.53
CA ASN A 57 10.68 -13.22 -12.34
C ASN A 57 10.14 -11.79 -12.20
N PHE A 58 9.22 -11.57 -11.25
CA PHE A 58 8.79 -10.22 -10.91
C PHE A 58 9.62 -9.64 -9.77
N VAL A 59 10.06 -8.40 -9.94
CA VAL A 59 10.78 -7.63 -8.91
C VAL A 59 10.01 -6.36 -8.56
N ILE A 60 10.11 -5.91 -7.31
CA ILE A 60 9.56 -4.63 -6.89
C ILE A 60 10.58 -3.56 -7.22
N GLY A 61 10.31 -2.76 -8.23
CA GLY A 61 11.12 -1.60 -8.60
C GLY A 61 10.65 -0.33 -7.90
N PRO A 62 11.21 0.83 -8.25
CA PRO A 62 10.91 2.09 -7.57
C PRO A 62 9.42 2.47 -7.62
N THR A 63 9.00 3.23 -6.62
CA THR A 63 7.73 3.98 -6.70
C THR A 63 7.90 5.14 -7.67
N THR A 64 7.06 5.20 -8.71
CA THR A 64 7.02 6.32 -9.68
C THR A 64 5.92 7.33 -9.33
N ASN A 65 5.19 7.11 -8.23
CA ASN A 65 4.08 7.97 -7.86
C ASN A 65 4.57 9.31 -7.30
N ARG A 66 4.21 10.39 -8.01
CA ARG A 66 4.60 11.78 -7.70
C ARG A 66 4.31 12.21 -6.26
N ARG A 67 3.24 11.68 -5.64
CA ARG A 67 2.85 12.04 -4.26
C ARG A 67 3.91 11.70 -3.20
N TYR A 68 4.82 10.77 -3.50
CA TYR A 68 5.94 10.44 -2.62
C TYR A 68 7.08 11.47 -2.66
N PHE A 69 7.05 12.38 -3.64
CA PHE A 69 8.09 13.39 -3.85
C PHE A 69 7.58 14.82 -3.60
N ASP A 70 6.30 15.08 -3.86
CA ASP A 70 5.66 16.37 -3.59
C ASP A 70 5.56 16.68 -2.06
N ASP A 71 5.28 17.95 -1.73
CA ASP A 71 5.05 18.46 -0.37
C ASP A 71 6.20 18.16 0.61
N GLY A 72 7.43 18.21 0.12
CA GLY A 72 8.63 17.97 0.92
C GLY A 72 8.88 16.49 1.26
N ARG A 73 8.01 15.56 0.84
CA ARG A 73 8.18 14.12 1.09
C ARG A 73 9.42 13.53 0.42
N GLY A 74 9.89 14.17 -0.67
CA GLY A 74 11.16 13.85 -1.32
C GLY A 74 12.38 14.01 -0.40
N THR A 75 12.28 14.82 0.66
CA THR A 75 13.39 15.05 1.62
C THR A 75 13.43 14.03 2.76
N LEU A 76 12.36 13.25 2.95
CA LEU A 76 12.30 12.25 4.01
C LEU A 76 13.28 11.11 3.72
N THR A 77 14.01 10.67 4.74
CA THR A 77 14.91 9.50 4.69
C THR A 77 14.10 8.22 4.79
N LEU A 78 13.48 7.83 3.68
CA LEU A 78 12.69 6.62 3.53
C LEU A 78 13.38 5.71 2.51
N ASP A 79 13.31 4.40 2.72
CA ASP A 79 13.58 3.46 1.65
C ASP A 79 12.56 3.70 0.52
N ARG A 80 13.01 3.81 -0.73
CA ARG A 80 12.16 4.07 -1.92
C ARG A 80 12.25 2.95 -2.94
N GLY A 81 12.71 1.79 -2.50
CA GLY A 81 12.96 0.63 -3.35
C GLY A 81 14.32 0.71 -4.07
N PRO A 82 14.58 -0.22 -4.98
CA PRO A 82 15.94 -0.50 -5.49
C PRO A 82 16.53 0.61 -6.37
N CYS A 83 15.75 1.61 -6.79
CA CYS A 83 16.30 2.74 -7.56
C CYS A 83 17.04 3.71 -6.64
N LYS A 84 18.34 3.48 -6.47
CA LYS A 84 19.25 4.43 -5.83
C LYS A 84 19.68 5.44 -6.89
N TYR A 85 19.18 6.67 -6.82
CA TYR A 85 19.78 7.78 -7.55
C TYR A 85 21.20 7.94 -7.01
N THR A 86 22.19 7.49 -7.77
CA THR A 86 23.59 7.72 -7.47
C THR A 86 23.82 9.22 -7.45
N THR A 87 24.12 9.78 -6.27
CA THR A 87 24.72 11.10 -6.19
C THR A 87 26.10 11.00 -6.81
N SER A 88 26.21 11.31 -8.11
CA SER A 88 27.48 11.71 -8.70
C SER A 88 27.89 13.02 -8.04
N GLY A 89 28.89 13.00 -7.18
CA GLY A 89 29.40 14.21 -6.55
C GLY A 89 30.38 13.96 -5.42
N THR A 90 31.57 13.47 -5.73
CA THR A 90 32.82 14.16 -5.39
C THR A 90 33.95 13.67 -6.28
#